data_AF-A0A933PP26-F1
#
_entry.id   AF-A0A933PP26-F1
#
_cell.length_a   1.000
_cell.length_b   1.000
_cell.length_c   1.000
_cell.angle_alpha   90.00
_cell.angle_beta   90.00
_cell.angle_gamma   90.00
#
_symmetry.space_group_name_H-M   'P 1'
#
loop_
_entity.id
_entity.type
_entity.pdbx_description
1 polymer ?
#
loop_
_entity_poly.entity_id
_entity_poly.type
_entity_poly.pdbx_seq_one_letter_code
_entity_poly.pdbx_strand_id
1 'polypeptide(L)'
;MLTLNDCIAFSGLTDEQLEAIAHHEHLSLILAAELAEDMVGCHNGCARLAAMLVEEAREAALAGDFRRASQVRHALHQFLAEHPGLARAL
;
A
#
# COMPACT_ATOMS: atom_id res chain seq x y z
N MET A 1 -25.59 6.38 2.83
CA MET A 1 -24.93 5.08 3.09
C MET A 1 -23.49 5.21 2.66
N LEU A 2 -22.55 4.60 3.38
CA LEU A 2 -21.14 4.54 2.97
C LEU A 2 -20.98 3.53 1.83
N THR A 3 -20.16 3.87 0.84
CA THR A 3 -19.77 3.03 -0.30
C THR A 3 -18.34 2.52 -0.15
N LEU A 4 -17.93 1.54 -0.98
CA LEU A 4 -16.55 1.07 -0.99
C LEU A 4 -15.57 2.21 -1.32
N ASN A 5 -15.92 3.07 -2.28
CA ASN A 5 -15.07 4.22 -2.63
C ASN A 5 -14.91 5.20 -1.47
N ASP A 6 -15.94 5.36 -0.62
CA ASP A 6 -15.80 6.17 0.58
C ASP A 6 -14.77 5.54 1.53
N CYS A 7 -14.80 4.23 1.75
CA CYS A 7 -13.82 3.52 2.57
C CYS A 7 -12.38 3.62 2.02
N ILE A 8 -12.21 3.49 0.70
CA ILE A 8 -10.91 3.65 0.05
C ILE A 8 -10.39 5.08 0.26
N ALA A 9 -11.23 6.09 0.03
CA ALA A 9 -10.88 7.49 0.24
C ALA A 9 -10.53 7.81 1.70
N PHE A 10 -11.13 7.10 2.66
CA PHE A 10 -10.81 7.25 4.08
C PHE A 10 -9.48 6.58 4.49
N SER A 11 -9.02 5.54 3.79
CA SER A 11 -7.85 4.74 4.17
C SER A 11 -6.50 5.47 4.19
N GLY A 12 -6.45 6.69 3.67
CA GLY A 12 -5.21 7.46 3.51
C GLY A 12 -4.30 6.96 2.38
N LEU A 13 -4.75 5.99 1.57
CA LEU A 13 -4.02 5.41 0.45
C LEU A 13 -4.72 5.69 -0.90
N THR A 14 -3.95 5.68 -1.97
CA THR A 14 -4.48 5.64 -3.34
C THR A 14 -5.00 4.25 -3.68
N ASP A 15 -5.89 4.15 -4.68
CA ASP A 15 -6.42 2.86 -5.15
C ASP A 15 -5.30 1.86 -5.49
N GLU A 16 -4.24 2.30 -6.17
CA GLU A 16 -3.09 1.44 -6.54
C GLU A 16 -2.30 0.96 -5.31
N GLN A 17 -2.10 1.83 -4.32
CA GLN A 17 -1.45 1.46 -3.06
C GLN A 17 -2.31 0.44 -2.31
N LEU A 18 -3.62 0.69 -2.23
CA LEU A 18 -4.53 -0.18 -1.49
C LEU A 18 -4.68 -1.55 -2.15
N GLU A 19 -4.76 -1.62 -3.48
CA GLU A 19 -4.76 -2.87 -4.23
C GLU A 19 -3.46 -3.67 -4.04
N ALA A 20 -2.32 -3.00 -3.89
CA ALA A 20 -1.05 -3.65 -3.58
C ALA A 20 -1.05 -4.26 -2.19
N ILE A 21 -1.51 -3.53 -1.17
CA ILE A 21 -1.67 -4.05 0.20
C ILE A 21 -2.66 -5.21 0.24
N ALA A 22 -3.82 -5.07 -0.41
CA ALA A 22 -4.84 -6.11 -0.46
C ALA A 22 -4.32 -7.41 -1.08
N HIS A 23 -3.52 -7.31 -2.16
CA HIS A 23 -2.91 -8.47 -2.79
C HIS A 23 -1.88 -9.15 -1.87
N HIS A 24 -0.98 -8.36 -1.27
CA HIS A 24 0.09 -8.84 -0.39
C HIS A 24 -0.44 -9.57 0.84
N GLU A 25 -1.45 -9.00 1.52
CA GLU A 25 -2.06 -9.60 2.71
C GLU A 25 -3.18 -10.61 2.39
N HIS A 26 -3.47 -10.81 1.09
CA HIS A 26 -4.58 -11.65 0.62
C HIS A 26 -5.95 -11.26 1.20
N LEU A 27 -6.21 -9.95 1.27
CA LEU A 27 -7.43 -9.36 1.80
C LEU A 27 -8.33 -8.81 0.70
N SER A 28 -9.62 -8.73 0.98
CA SER A 28 -10.52 -7.89 0.17
C SER A 28 -10.19 -6.41 0.36
N LEU A 29 -10.47 -5.56 -0.64
CA LEU A 29 -10.20 -4.11 -0.58
C LEU A 29 -10.78 -3.42 0.67
N ILE A 30 -11.96 -3.82 1.14
CA ILE A 30 -12.57 -3.20 2.33
C ILE A 30 -11.80 -3.51 3.62
N LEU A 31 -11.20 -4.70 3.72
CA LEU A 31 -10.37 -5.09 4.86
C LEU A 31 -8.98 -4.47 4.75
N ALA A 32 -8.43 -4.35 3.54
CA ALA A 32 -7.19 -3.62 3.33
C ALA A 32 -7.35 -2.13 3.69
N ALA A 33 -8.51 -1.53 3.41
CA ALA A 33 -8.79 -0.13 3.73
C ALA A 33 -8.83 0.10 5.24
N GLU A 34 -9.44 -0.83 5.98
CA GLU A 34 -9.46 -0.79 7.45
C GLU A 34 -8.06 -0.99 8.04
N LEU A 35 -7.31 -1.98 7.53
CA LEU A 35 -5.91 -2.18 7.93
C LEU A 35 -5.05 -0.94 7.68
N ALA A 36 -5.21 -0.29 6.53
CA ALA A 36 -4.46 0.92 6.20
C ALA A 36 -4.81 2.07 7.16
N GLU A 37 -6.09 2.31 7.42
CA GLU A 37 -6.54 3.36 8.33
C GLU A 37 -6.01 3.14 9.77
N ASP A 38 -6.10 1.90 10.27
CA ASP A 38 -5.56 1.53 11.58
C ASP A 38 -4.04 1.77 11.65
N MET A 39 -3.33 1.49 10.57
CA MET A 39 -1.88 1.62 10.50
C MET A 39 -1.41 3.06 10.37
N VAL A 40 -2.12 3.94 9.67
CA VAL A 40 -1.75 5.37 9.58
C VAL A 40 -1.71 6.04 10.96
N GLY A 41 -2.58 5.62 11.89
CA GLY A 41 -2.58 6.09 13.27
C GLY A 41 -1.52 5.47 14.20
N CYS A 42 -0.88 4.37 13.78
CA CYS A 42 0.07 3.63 14.61
C CYS A 42 1.51 4.15 14.51
N HIS A 43 2.26 4.05 15.61
CA HIS A 43 3.71 4.25 15.59
C HIS A 43 4.35 3.24 14.63
N ASN A 44 5.08 3.74 13.63
CA ASN A 44 5.69 2.99 12.52
C ASN A 44 4.73 2.34 11.53
N GLY A 45 3.42 2.62 11.56
CA GLY A 45 2.48 1.96 10.65
C GLY A 45 2.71 2.32 9.18
N CYS A 46 3.00 3.59 8.87
CA CYS A 46 3.41 3.98 7.51
C CYS A 46 4.70 3.26 7.06
N ALA A 47 5.64 2.98 7.97
CA ALA A 47 6.84 2.22 7.63
C ALA A 47 6.51 0.75 7.27
N ARG A 48 5.56 0.13 7.99
CA ARG A 48 5.05 -1.21 7.67
C ARG A 48 4.30 -1.24 6.34
N LEU A 49 3.46 -0.25 6.06
CA LEU A 49 2.77 -0.14 4.76
C LEU A 49 3.78 -0.01 3.61
N ALA A 50 4.81 0.81 3.77
CA ALA A 50 5.88 0.90 2.77
C ALA A 50 6.63 -0.43 2.58
N ALA A 51 6.90 -1.17 3.67
CA ALA A 51 7.53 -2.49 3.59
C ALA A 51 6.67 -3.50 2.81
N MET A 52 5.35 -3.53 3.05
CA MET A 52 4.41 -4.38 2.30
C MET A 52 4.46 -4.06 0.79
N LEU A 53 4.47 -2.77 0.42
CA LEU A 53 4.58 -2.34 -0.98
C LEU A 53 5.92 -2.76 -1.61
N VAL A 54 7.03 -2.69 -0.86
CA VAL A 54 8.36 -3.15 -1.32
C VAL A 54 8.36 -4.66 -1.55
N GLU A 55 7.78 -5.43 -0.63
CA GLU A 55 7.70 -6.88 -0.70
C GLU A 55 6.83 -7.33 -1.88
N GLU A 56 5.64 -6.76 -2.04
CA GLU A 56 4.74 -7.01 -3.18
C GLU A 56 5.44 -6.71 -4.52
N ALA A 57 6.13 -5.58 -4.64
CA ALA A 57 6.87 -5.24 -5.86
C ALA A 57 7.99 -6.26 -6.15
N ARG A 58 8.67 -6.76 -5.11
CA ARG A 58 9.72 -7.76 -5.21
C ARG A 58 9.15 -9.11 -5.61
N GLU A 59 8.07 -9.55 -5.00
CA GLU A 59 7.40 -10.82 -5.31
C GLU A 59 6.90 -10.85 -6.75
N ALA A 60 6.25 -9.77 -7.21
CA ALA A 60 5.84 -9.62 -8.59
C ALA A 60 7.02 -9.73 -9.57
N ALA A 61 8.16 -9.10 -9.25
CA ALA A 61 9.37 -9.18 -10.06
C ALA A 61 9.97 -10.60 -10.08
N LEU A 62 9.98 -11.29 -8.94
CA LEU A 62 10.46 -12.68 -8.82
C LEU A 62 9.57 -13.66 -9.59
N ALA A 63 8.26 -13.41 -9.65
CA ALA A 63 7.31 -14.17 -10.46
C ALA A 63 7.42 -13.88 -11.97
N GLY A 64 8.23 -12.90 -12.38
CA GLY A 64 8.35 -12.46 -13.77
C GLY A 64 7.25 -11.51 -14.23
N ASP A 65 6.37 -11.07 -13.34
CA ASP A 65 5.35 -10.05 -13.63
C ASP A 65 5.93 -8.63 -13.47
N PHE A 66 6.75 -8.26 -14.44
CA PHE A 66 7.39 -6.94 -14.46
C PHE A 66 6.41 -5.79 -14.61
N ARG A 67 5.20 -6.04 -15.15
CA ARG A 67 4.14 -5.04 -15.27
C ARG A 67 3.62 -4.71 -13.88
N ARG A 68 3.20 -5.71 -13.11
CA ARG A 68 2.73 -5.53 -11.73
C ARG A 68 3.83 -4.92 -10.86
N ALA A 69 5.06 -5.42 -10.97
CA ALA A 69 6.20 -4.86 -10.23
C ALA A 69 6.45 -3.37 -10.55
N SER A 70 6.22 -2.94 -11.80
CA SER A 70 6.32 -1.52 -12.16
C SER A 70 5.19 -0.68 -11.56
N GLN A 71 3.96 -1.19 -11.56
CA GLN A 71 2.80 -0.52 -10.98
C GLN A 71 2.99 -0.33 -9.47
N VAL A 72 3.36 -1.38 -8.74
CA VAL A 72 3.56 -1.30 -7.29
C VAL A 72 4.75 -0.39 -6.94
N ARG A 73 5.82 -0.37 -7.75
CA ARG A 73 6.91 0.61 -7.56
C ARG A 73 6.45 2.05 -7.77
N HIS A 74 5.52 2.30 -8.69
CA HIS A 74 4.95 3.63 -8.85
C HIS A 74 4.13 4.05 -7.62
N ALA A 75 3.26 3.15 -7.15
CA ALA A 75 2.47 3.35 -5.94
C ALA A 75 3.36 3.60 -4.70
N LEU A 76 4.42 2.81 -4.53
CA LEU A 76 5.43 3.00 -3.48
C LEU A 76 6.14 4.36 -3.59
N HIS A 77 6.53 4.77 -4.79
CA HIS A 77 7.20 6.05 -4.99
C HIS A 77 6.28 7.22 -4.60
N GLN A 78 4.99 7.17 -4.95
CA GLN A 78 4.01 8.15 -4.49
C GLN A 78 3.88 8.14 -2.96
N PHE A 79 3.77 6.96 -2.35
CA PHE A 79 3.66 6.82 -0.90
C PHE A 79 4.87 7.41 -0.16
N LEU A 80 6.10 7.17 -0.64
CA LEU A 80 7.30 7.74 -0.04
C LEU A 80 7.42 9.25 -0.23
N ALA A 81 6.85 9.80 -1.31
CA ALA A 81 6.80 11.25 -1.52
C ALA A 81 5.83 11.93 -0.52
N GLU A 82 4.74 11.25 -0.17
CA GLU A 82 3.78 11.67 0.88
C GLU A 82 4.38 11.52 2.29
N HIS A 83 5.31 10.58 2.47
CA HIS A 83 5.96 10.27 3.74
C HIS A 83 7.51 10.41 3.67
N PRO A 84 8.05 11.62 3.51
CA PRO A 84 9.49 11.83 3.26
C PRO A 84 10.42 11.36 4.39
N GLY A 85 9.90 11.16 5.60
CA GLY A 85 10.65 10.58 6.71
C GLY A 85 11.03 9.10 6.52
N LEU A 86 10.28 8.37 5.69
CA LEU A 86 10.48 6.94 5.46
C LEU A 86 11.56 6.65 4.41
N ALA A 87 11.72 7.53 3.42
CA ALA A 87 12.70 7.37 2.34
C ALA A 87 14.17 7.33 2.84
N ARG A 88 14.41 7.73 4.08
CA ARG A 88 15.73 7.64 4.75
C ARG A 88 15.92 6.34 5.54
N ALA A 89 14.87 5.57 5.74
CA ALA A 89 14.84 4.40 6.62
C ALA A 89 14.71 3.06 5.87
N LEU A 90 14.36 3.09 4.58
CA LEU A 90 14.31 1.95 3.66
C LEU A 90 15.55 1.95 2.76
#